data_AF-A0A920APL8-F1
#
_entry.id   AF-A0A920APL8-F1
#
_cell.length_a   1.000
_cell.length_b   1.000
_cell.length_c   1.000
_cell.angle_alpha   90.00
_cell.angle_beta   90.00
_cell.angle_gamma   90.00
#
_symmetry.space_group_name_H-M   'P 1'
#
loop_
_entity.id
_entity.type
_entity.pdbx_description
1 polymer ?
#
loop_
_entity_poly.entity_id
_entity_poly.type
_entity_poly.pdbx_seq_one_letter_code
_entity_poly.pdbx_strand_id
1 'polypeptide(L)'
;MAVFDSHDPTTKNRQGPDRGTQYRSIAFYSNEQEKKIIEDYIQELTNKQVFSNPIVTEIKPHTVFYKAEEYHQDFEKLNPLTSLCSSDFNSTPKQV
;
A
#
# COMPACT_ATOMS: atom_id res chain seq x y z
N MET A 1 2.07 6.92 8.49
CA MET A 1 2.92 6.41 7.39
C MET A 1 2.00 6.23 6.19
N ALA A 2 2.19 6.98 5.10
CA ALA A 2 1.19 7.16 4.05
C ALA A 2 0.71 5.86 3.35
N VAL A 3 1.51 4.79 3.41
CA VAL A 3 1.17 3.50 2.77
C VAL A 3 -0.11 2.88 3.34
N PHE A 4 -0.38 3.01 4.64
CA PHE A 4 -1.59 2.41 5.25
C PHE A 4 -2.86 3.22 5.00
N ASP A 5 -2.72 4.47 4.54
CA ASP A 5 -3.85 5.32 4.16
C ASP A 5 -4.22 5.15 2.68
N SER A 6 -3.31 4.61 1.86
CA SER A 6 -3.45 4.55 0.40
C SER A 6 -4.08 3.25 -0.13
N HIS A 7 -4.27 2.24 0.70
CA HIS A 7 -4.77 0.93 0.29
C HIS A 7 -5.43 0.21 1.48
N ASP A 8 -6.27 -0.80 1.26
CA ASP A 8 -6.77 -1.66 2.35
C ASP A 8 -5.73 -2.73 2.75
N PRO A 9 -5.07 -2.61 3.93
CA PRO A 9 -4.02 -3.52 4.37
C PRO A 9 -4.57 -4.79 5.03
N THR A 10 -5.90 -4.96 5.10
CA THR A 10 -6.56 -6.07 5.79
C THR A 10 -6.99 -7.19 4.84
N THR A 11 -6.83 -6.98 3.53
CA THR A 11 -7.22 -7.97 2.52
C THR A 11 -6.02 -8.74 1.98
N LYS A 12 -6.04 -10.06 2.15
CA LYS A 12 -4.96 -10.94 1.68
C LYS A 12 -5.03 -11.11 0.17
N ASN A 13 -3.91 -10.86 -0.53
CA ASN A 13 -3.75 -11.08 -1.98
C ASN A 13 -4.83 -10.39 -2.83
N ARG A 14 -5.23 -9.17 -2.45
CA ARG A 14 -6.27 -8.39 -3.14
C ARG A 14 -6.10 -6.91 -2.84
N GLN A 15 -6.45 -6.06 -3.81
CA GLN A 15 -6.76 -4.65 -3.57
C GLN A 15 -7.98 -4.26 -4.40
N GLY A 16 -9.06 -3.82 -3.76
CA GLY A 16 -10.33 -3.56 -4.45
C GLY A 16 -10.78 -4.71 -5.37
N PRO A 17 -10.99 -4.48 -6.68
CA PRO A 17 -11.36 -5.52 -7.65
C PRO A 17 -10.20 -6.45 -8.03
N ASP A 18 -8.94 -6.03 -7.82
CA ASP A 18 -7.75 -6.73 -8.29
C ASP A 18 -7.35 -7.86 -7.35
N ARG A 19 -7.24 -9.09 -7.88
CA ARG A 19 -7.04 -10.32 -7.09
C ARG A 19 -5.82 -11.09 -7.57
N GLY A 20 -5.03 -11.58 -6.62
CA GLY A 20 -3.82 -12.35 -6.87
C GLY A 20 -2.68 -11.95 -5.95
N THR A 21 -1.66 -12.81 -5.85
CA THR A 21 -0.50 -12.59 -4.97
C THR A 21 0.30 -11.34 -5.35
N GLN A 22 0.22 -10.90 -6.60
CA GLN A 22 0.83 -9.66 -7.09
C GLN A 22 0.19 -8.38 -6.50
N TYR A 23 -1.00 -8.49 -5.90
CA TYR A 23 -1.71 -7.37 -5.26
C TYR A 23 -1.72 -7.47 -3.72
N ARG A 24 -0.81 -8.25 -3.13
CA ARG A 24 -0.72 -8.37 -1.67
C ARG A 24 -0.08 -7.13 -1.05
N SER A 25 -0.55 -6.76 0.14
CA SER A 25 0.09 -5.75 0.97
C SER A 25 1.44 -6.27 1.49
N ILE A 26 2.52 -5.53 1.25
CA ILE A 26 3.87 -5.87 1.68
C ILE A 26 4.71 -4.61 1.91
N ALA A 27 5.51 -4.61 2.97
CA ALA A 27 6.51 -3.59 3.27
C ALA A 27 7.90 -4.24 3.26
N PHE A 28 8.82 -3.67 2.47
CA PHE A 28 10.20 -4.10 2.41
C PHE A 28 11.08 -3.24 3.30
N TYR A 29 12.04 -3.86 4.00
CA TYR A 29 13.03 -3.16 4.82
C TYR A 29 14.46 -3.49 4.38
N SER A 30 15.37 -2.53 4.51
CA SER A 30 16.79 -2.67 4.18
C SER A 30 17.68 -2.86 5.41
N ASN A 31 17.16 -2.55 6.61
CA ASN A 31 17.85 -2.68 7.89
C ASN A 31 16.84 -2.89 9.03
N GLU A 32 17.35 -3.27 10.21
CA GLU A 32 16.52 -3.55 11.39
C GLU A 32 15.79 -2.31 11.93
N GLN A 33 16.33 -1.10 11.71
CA GLN A 33 15.67 0.12 12.14
C GLN A 33 14.39 0.37 11.33
N GLU A 34 14.45 0.21 10.01
CA GLU A 34 13.26 0.29 9.14
C GLU A 34 12.22 -0.77 9.49
N LYS A 35 12.67 -2.02 9.69
CA LYS A 35 11.79 -3.11 10.12
C LYS A 35 11.05 -2.74 11.41
N LYS A 36 11.77 -2.27 12.42
CA LYS A 36 11.20 -1.87 13.71
C LYS A 36 10.18 -0.73 13.55
N ILE A 37 10.48 0.27 12.73
CA ILE A 37 9.55 1.38 12.46
C ILE A 37 8.23 0.86 11.84
N ILE A 38 8.30 -0.09 10.91
CA ILE A 38 7.12 -0.69 10.29
C ILE A 38 6.31 -1.49 11.32
N GLU A 39 6.97 -2.35 12.08
CA GLU A 39 6.35 -3.18 13.12
C GLU A 39 5.66 -2.32 14.20
N ASP A 40 6.35 -1.31 14.73
CA ASP A 40 5.83 -0.41 15.75
C ASP A 40 4.59 0.34 15.22
N TYR A 41 4.59 0.75 13.95
CA TYR A 41 3.46 1.45 13.35
C TYR A 41 2.25 0.53 13.11
N ILE A 42 2.46 -0.71 12.64
CA ILE A 42 1.37 -1.70 12.56
C ILE A 42 0.77 -1.96 13.94
N GLN A 43 1.62 -2.07 14.97
CA GLN A 43 1.16 -2.25 16.34
C GLN A 43 0.35 -1.05 16.83
N GLU A 44 0.79 0.17 16.53
CA GLU A 44 0.06 1.40 16.87
C GLU A 44 -1.34 1.41 16.24
N LEU A 45 -1.45 1.12 14.93
CA LEU A 45 -2.72 1.07 14.21
C LEU A 45 -3.64 -0.03 14.75
N THR A 46 -3.07 -1.18 15.10
CA THR A 46 -3.81 -2.31 15.70
C THR A 46 -4.34 -1.93 17.08
N ASN A 47 -3.52 -1.30 17.93
CA ASN A 47 -3.92 -0.84 19.26
C ASN A 47 -5.02 0.23 19.20
N LYS A 48 -4.93 1.11 18.21
CA LYS A 48 -5.94 2.15 17.95
C LYS A 48 -7.18 1.64 17.24
N GLN A 49 -7.22 0.35 16.85
CA GLN A 49 -8.31 -0.26 16.09
C GLN A 49 -8.71 0.54 14.85
N VAL A 50 -7.72 1.10 14.14
CA VAL A 50 -7.95 1.95 12.95
C VAL A 50 -8.69 1.17 11.85
N PHE A 51 -8.41 -0.13 11.72
CA PHE A 51 -9.07 -1.02 10.79
C PHE A 51 -9.99 -2.01 11.52
N SER A 52 -11.14 -2.32 10.92
CA SER A 52 -12.10 -3.28 11.47
C SER A 52 -11.58 -4.73 11.45
N ASN A 53 -10.60 -5.02 10.59
CA ASN A 53 -9.98 -6.33 10.44
C ASN A 53 -8.48 -6.26 10.75
N PRO A 54 -7.84 -7.39 11.09
CA PRO A 54 -6.38 -7.43 11.29
C PRO A 54 -5.62 -6.99 10.05
N ILE A 55 -4.54 -6.23 10.25
CA ILE A 55 -3.57 -5.91 9.20
C ILE A 55 -2.85 -7.21 8.79
N VAL A 56 -2.85 -7.51 7.49
CA VAL A 56 -2.20 -8.71 6.92
C VAL A 56 -0.95 -8.38 6.09
N THR A 57 -0.48 -7.14 6.16
CA THR A 57 0.74 -6.66 5.49
C THR A 57 1.95 -7.52 5.83
N GLU A 58 2.62 -8.05 4.81
CA GLU A 58 3.88 -8.78 4.99
C GLU A 58 5.03 -7.82 5.30
N ILE A 59 5.95 -8.19 6.19
CA ILE A 59 7.20 -7.46 6.44
C ILE A 59 8.37 -8.35 6.00
N LYS A 60 9.14 -7.93 4.99
CA LYS A 60 10.18 -8.77 4.36
C LYS A 60 11.46 -7.96 4.11
N PRO A 61 12.65 -8.58 4.16
CA PRO A 61 13.87 -7.91 3.75
C PRO A 61 13.80 -7.59 2.26
N HIS A 62 14.25 -6.41 1.87
CA HIS A 62 14.45 -6.05 0.48
C HIS A 62 15.57 -6.92 -0.11
N THR A 63 15.29 -7.60 -1.23
CA THR A 63 16.26 -8.51 -1.88
C THR A 63 16.57 -8.04 -3.29
N VAL A 64 15.64 -8.25 -4.21
CA VAL A 64 15.76 -7.85 -5.61
C VAL A 64 14.49 -7.13 -6.02
N PHE A 65 14.65 -6.00 -6.72
CA PHE A 65 13.57 -5.28 -7.36
C PHE A 65 13.75 -5.34 -8.87
N TYR A 66 12.79 -5.95 -9.57
CA TYR A 66 12.77 -5.99 -11.02
C TYR A 66 11.98 -4.80 -11.53
N LYS A 67 12.65 -3.90 -12.27
CA LYS A 67 11.99 -2.76 -12.90
C LYS A 67 10.92 -3.30 -13.87
N ALA A 68 9.69 -2.80 -13.73
CA ALA A 68 8.62 -3.08 -14.68
C ALA A 68 8.94 -2.44 -16.05
N GLU A 69 8.28 -2.92 -17.09
CA GLU A 69 8.41 -2.43 -18.46
C GLU A 69 8.14 -0.92 -18.55
N GLU A 70 8.72 -0.28 -19.55
CA GLU A 70 8.72 1.18 -19.65
C GLU A 70 7.30 1.78 -19.76
N TYR A 71 6.36 1.07 -20.37
CA TYR A 71 4.98 1.52 -20.49
C TYR A 71 4.20 1.51 -19.16
N HIS A 72 4.70 0.84 -18.12
CA HIS A 72 4.13 0.89 -16.78
C HIS A 72 4.65 2.07 -15.95
N GLN A 73 5.76 2.68 -16.34
CA GLN A 73 6.33 3.82 -15.63
C GLN A 73 5.46 5.07 -15.87
N ASP A 74 5.20 5.84 -14.81
CA ASP A 74 4.35 7.05 -14.86
C ASP A 74 2.95 6.82 -15.50
N PHE A 75 2.42 5.60 -15.44
CA PHE A 75 1.22 5.21 -16.17
C PHE A 75 0.03 6.15 -15.92
N GLU A 76 -0.24 6.51 -14.66
CA GLU A 76 -1.36 7.41 -14.32
C GLU A 76 -1.18 8.81 -14.91
N LYS A 77 0.05 9.35 -14.87
CA LYS A 77 0.38 10.68 -15.40
C LYS A 77 0.26 10.72 -16.92
N LEU A 78 0.63 9.64 -17.59
CA LEU A 78 0.60 9.53 -19.05
C LEU A 78 -0.79 9.15 -19.60
N ASN A 79 -1.66 8.57 -18.75
CA ASN A 79 -2.99 8.10 -19.14
C ASN A 79 -4.09 8.62 -18.18
N PRO A 80 -4.27 9.95 -18.05
CA PRO A 80 -5.14 10.55 -17.02
C PRO A 80 -6.62 10.20 -17.16
N LEU A 81 -7.08 9.85 -18.36
CA LEU A 81 -8.49 9.51 -18.63
C LEU A 81 -8.82 8.02 -18.44
N THR A 82 -7.81 7.16 -18.37
CA THR A 82 -7.99 5.70 -18.23
C THR A 82 -7.49 5.18 -16.89
N SER A 83 -6.81 6.01 -16.09
CA SER A 83 -6.41 5.62 -14.75
C SER A 83 -7.65 5.37 -13.89
N LEU A 84 -7.75 4.15 -13.34
CA LEU A 84 -8.82 3.78 -12.41
C LEU A 84 -8.81 4.67 -11.16
N CYS A 85 -7.67 5.27 -10.80
CA CYS A 85 -7.51 6.18 -9.67
C CYS A 85 -7.90 7.64 -9.97
N SER A 86 -8.34 7.96 -11.19
CA SER A 86 -8.69 9.33 -11.58
C SER A 86 -9.91 9.91 -10.84
N SER A 87 -10.75 9.07 -10.23
CA SER A 87 -11.89 9.51 -9.41
C SER A 87 -11.50 10.05 -8.03
N ASP A 88 -10.31 9.71 -7.52
CA ASP A 88 -9.97 9.92 -6.11
C ASP A 88 -9.15 11.19 -5.88
N PHE A 89 -8.59 11.80 -6.94
CA PHE A 89 -7.87 13.06 -6.82
C PHE A 89 -8.80 14.27 -6.57
N ASN A 90 -10.11 14.11 -6.78
CA ASN A 90 -11.09 15.18 -6.57
C ASN A 90 -11.90 15.03 -5.28
N SER A 91 -11.51 14.11 -4.37
CA SER A 91 -12.13 14.07 -3.05
C SER A 91 -11.63 15.24 -2.22
N THR A 92 -12.53 16.18 -1.96
CA THR A 92 -12.42 17.27 -0.98
C THR A 92 -11.68 16.84 0.29
N PRO A 93 -10.88 17.73 0.92
CA PRO A 93 -10.14 17.38 2.12
C PRO A 93 -11.13 16.91 3.19
N LYS A 94 -10.91 15.70 3.73
CA LYS A 94 -11.59 15.26 4.93
C LYS A 94 -11.25 16.29 6.02
N GLN A 95 -12.23 17.09 6.39
CA GLN A 95 -12.08 18.01 7.51
C GLN A 95 -11.84 17.18 8.78
N VAL A 96 -10.85 17.64 9.53
CA VAL A 96 -10.47 17.14 10.86
C VAL A 96 -11.56 17.48 11.86
#